data_AF-A0A644YE33-F1
#
_entry.id   AF-A0A644YE33-F1
#
_cell.length_a   1.000
_cell.length_b   1.000
_cell.length_c   1.000
_cell.angle_alpha   90.00
_cell.angle_beta   90.00
_cell.angle_gamma   90.00
#
_symmetry.space_group_name_H-M   'P 1'
#
loop_
_entity.id
_entity.type
_entity.pdbx_description
1 polymer ?
#
loop_
_entity_poly.entity_id
_entity_poly.type
_entity_poly.pdbx_seq_one_letter_code
_entity_poly.pdbx_strand_id
1 'polypeptide(L)'
;MGGISGKLKVFVDRTCRWFHRPELVGIPALTVSTTAASGLKDTFKGLDKLLIQWAAFPTGNIGRTASTIENPIGQNEYKNFVNHLFMKKENYKPTLNQLIMFQVQKVLATKILELDRAYWEEKNWIDNNYFFNCSISQVKKGISKSFYKILNRKVKKVGD
;
A
#
# COMPACT_ATOMS: atom_id res chain seq x y z
N MET A 1 -12.81 17.01 8.12
CA MET A 1 -11.61 17.39 7.33
C MET A 1 -10.40 16.79 8.01
N GLY A 2 -9.69 15.88 7.35
CA GLY A 2 -8.38 15.38 7.78
C GLY A 2 -7.45 15.37 6.58
N GLY A 3 -6.16 15.58 6.84
CA GLY A 3 -5.12 15.71 5.82
C GLY A 3 -3.74 15.47 6.43
N ILE A 4 -2.72 15.56 5.60
CA ILE A 4 -1.31 15.48 6.02
C ILE A 4 -0.71 16.88 6.03
N SER A 5 0.39 17.06 6.77
CA SER A 5 1.11 18.34 6.75
C SER A 5 1.63 18.65 5.34
N GLY A 6 1.77 19.94 5.01
CA GLY A 6 2.31 20.36 3.72
C GLY A 6 3.69 19.78 3.43
N LYS A 7 4.55 19.65 4.47
CA LYS A 7 5.88 19.02 4.35
C LYS A 7 5.78 17.53 3.97
N LEU A 8 4.87 16.80 4.62
CA LEU A 8 4.66 15.38 4.27
C LEU A 8 4.07 15.26 2.86
N LYS A 9 3.16 16.16 2.45
CA LYS A 9 2.63 16.18 1.08
C LYS A 9 3.72 16.41 0.04
N VAL A 10 4.67 17.32 0.29
CA VAL A 10 5.84 17.52 -0.59
C VAL A 10 6.65 16.22 -0.70
N PHE A 11 6.91 15.52 0.40
CA PHE A 11 7.58 14.22 0.34
C PHE A 11 6.81 13.23 -0.55
N VAL A 12 5.50 13.10 -0.34
CA VAL A 12 4.62 12.23 -1.15
C VAL A 12 4.66 12.57 -2.64
N ASP A 13 4.64 13.86 -2.98
CA ASP A 13 4.68 14.32 -4.36
C ASP A 13 6.03 14.03 -5.02
N ARG A 14 7.13 14.18 -4.26
CA ARG A 14 8.47 13.87 -4.74
C ARG A 14 8.72 12.36 -4.89
N THR A 15 7.90 11.52 -4.26
CA THR A 15 7.96 10.05 -4.36
C THR A 15 6.79 9.44 -5.11
N CYS A 16 6.03 10.23 -5.88
CA CYS A 16 4.84 9.75 -6.63
C CYS A 16 5.14 8.58 -7.58
N ARG A 17 6.38 8.50 -8.11
CA ARG A 17 6.88 7.38 -8.92
C ARG A 17 6.71 6.02 -8.24
N TRP A 18 6.76 5.96 -6.90
CA TRP A 18 6.60 4.71 -6.16
C TRP A 18 5.22 4.08 -6.31
N PHE A 19 4.22 4.80 -6.82
CA PHE A 19 2.96 4.17 -7.24
C PHE A 19 3.15 3.21 -8.43
N HIS A 20 4.01 3.58 -9.37
CA HIS A 20 4.24 2.83 -10.61
C HIS A 20 5.38 1.82 -10.48
N ARG A 21 6.39 2.17 -9.69
CA ARG A 21 7.59 1.36 -9.42
C ARG A 21 7.80 1.29 -7.91
N PRO A 22 7.02 0.45 -7.20
CA PRO A 22 7.02 0.43 -5.75
C PRO A 22 8.36 0.03 -5.13
N GLU A 23 8.90 0.90 -4.27
CA GLU A 23 10.17 0.68 -3.56
C GLU A 23 9.97 0.12 -2.14
N LEU A 24 8.73 0.16 -1.60
CA LEU A 24 8.44 -0.29 -0.23
C LEU A 24 7.81 -1.69 -0.16
N VAL A 25 7.98 -2.49 -1.21
CA VAL A 25 7.49 -3.88 -1.27
C VAL A 25 8.03 -4.68 -0.09
N GLY A 26 7.14 -5.22 0.73
CA GLY A 26 7.58 -6.04 1.87
C GLY A 26 7.78 -5.26 3.17
N ILE A 27 7.72 -3.93 3.13
CA ILE A 27 8.13 -3.09 4.26
C ILE A 27 6.92 -2.81 5.14
N PRO A 28 6.91 -3.24 6.42
CA PRO A 28 5.88 -2.85 7.36
C PRO A 28 5.99 -1.36 7.69
N ALA A 29 4.84 -0.71 7.80
CA ALA A 29 4.73 0.72 8.07
C ALA A 29 3.70 0.96 9.16
N LEU A 30 4.08 1.76 10.16
CA LEU A 30 3.24 2.24 11.25
C LEU A 30 3.07 3.74 11.05
N THR A 31 1.83 4.22 10.97
CA THR A 31 1.60 5.66 10.84
C THR A 31 1.40 6.28 12.21
N VAL A 32 1.96 7.47 12.41
CA VAL A 32 1.84 8.22 13.65
C VAL A 32 1.40 9.64 13.30
N SER A 33 0.37 10.13 13.99
CA SER A 33 -0.12 11.50 13.78
C SER A 33 -0.68 12.09 15.06
N THR A 34 -0.56 13.39 15.19
CA THR A 34 -1.22 14.17 16.24
C THR A 34 -2.19 15.17 15.61
N THR A 35 -3.17 15.62 16.38
CA THR A 35 -4.07 16.72 16.02
C THR A 35 -4.44 17.52 17.27
N ALA A 36 -4.91 18.74 17.11
CA ALA A 36 -5.46 19.48 18.25
C ALA A 36 -6.76 18.83 18.76
N ALA A 37 -7.68 18.52 17.84
CA ALA A 37 -9.02 18.02 18.20
C ALA A 37 -9.46 16.82 17.37
N SER A 38 -9.66 16.99 16.06
CA SER A 38 -10.26 15.97 15.19
C SER A 38 -9.44 15.75 13.89
N GLY A 39 -9.86 14.79 13.06
CA GLY A 39 -9.27 14.53 11.73
C GLY A 39 -8.35 13.31 11.62
N LEU A 40 -7.92 12.70 12.74
CA LEU A 40 -7.00 11.54 12.73
C LEU A 40 -7.49 10.37 11.88
N LYS A 41 -8.79 10.03 11.96
CA LYS A 41 -9.38 8.90 11.21
C LYS A 41 -9.22 9.08 9.69
N ASP A 42 -9.47 10.28 9.19
CA ASP A 42 -9.36 10.59 7.75
C ASP A 42 -7.88 10.65 7.32
N THR A 43 -7.02 11.23 8.17
CA THR A 43 -5.56 11.25 7.95
C THR A 43 -5.00 9.83 7.84
N PHE A 44 -5.32 8.95 8.78
CA PHE A 44 -4.87 7.55 8.75
C PHE A 44 -5.42 6.78 7.56
N LYS A 45 -6.70 6.97 7.21
CA LYS A 45 -7.28 6.37 6.00
C LYS A 45 -6.54 6.82 4.73
N GLY A 46 -6.08 8.07 4.67
CA GLY A 46 -5.27 8.59 3.58
C GLY A 46 -3.88 7.96 3.54
N LEU A 47 -3.19 7.92 4.67
CA LEU A 47 -1.84 7.33 4.79
C LEU A 47 -1.84 5.83 4.53
N ASP A 48 -2.82 5.07 5.02
CA ASP A 48 -2.93 3.62 4.77
C ASP A 48 -3.12 3.34 3.27
N LYS A 49 -3.92 4.17 2.58
CA LYS A 49 -4.08 4.07 1.12
C LYS A 49 -2.76 4.36 0.40
N LEU A 50 -2.04 5.40 0.81
CA LEU A 50 -0.74 5.75 0.25
C LEU A 50 0.28 4.61 0.44
N LEU A 51 0.36 4.03 1.63
CA LEU A 51 1.26 2.92 1.93
C LEU A 51 0.95 1.70 1.06
N ILE A 52 -0.33 1.36 0.88
CA ILE A 52 -0.76 0.28 -0.03
C ILE A 52 -0.35 0.58 -1.48
N GLN A 53 -0.49 1.82 -1.91
CA GLN A 53 -0.07 2.27 -3.25
C GLN A 53 1.46 2.19 -3.43
N TRP A 54 2.25 2.38 -2.38
CA TRP A 54 3.70 2.16 -2.42
C TRP A 54 4.11 0.72 -2.14
N ALA A 55 3.16 -0.22 -2.12
CA ALA A 55 3.34 -1.64 -1.82
C ALA A 55 3.89 -1.97 -0.42
N ALA A 56 3.86 -1.00 0.51
CA ALA A 56 4.12 -1.22 1.92
C ALA A 56 2.97 -1.96 2.62
N PHE A 57 3.20 -2.41 3.85
CA PHE A 57 2.19 -3.03 4.69
C PHE A 57 1.75 -2.07 5.80
N PRO A 58 0.54 -1.52 5.74
CA PRO A 58 -0.01 -0.80 6.88
C PRO A 58 -0.16 -1.77 8.05
N THR A 59 0.48 -1.47 9.18
CA THR A 59 0.49 -2.33 10.38
C THR A 59 -0.22 -1.69 11.57
N GLY A 60 -0.80 -0.52 11.39
CA GLY A 60 -1.54 0.19 12.43
C GLY A 60 -1.25 1.67 12.40
N ASN A 61 -1.96 2.38 13.27
CA ASN A 61 -1.99 3.83 13.34
C ASN A 61 -1.95 4.25 14.81
N ILE A 62 -1.06 5.17 15.17
CA ILE A 62 -0.97 5.74 16.52
C ILE A 62 -1.37 7.21 16.44
N GLY A 63 -2.46 7.55 17.11
CA GLY A 63 -3.05 8.88 17.12
C GLY A 63 -3.04 9.49 18.51
N ARG A 64 -2.75 10.79 18.60
CA ARG A 64 -2.97 11.60 19.80
C ARG A 64 -3.68 12.92 19.47
N THR A 65 -4.53 13.36 20.38
CA THR A 65 -5.14 14.69 20.39
C THR A 65 -4.39 15.60 21.37
N ALA A 66 -4.68 16.91 21.41
CA ALA A 66 -4.12 17.79 22.44
C ALA A 66 -4.41 17.27 23.86
N SER A 67 -5.59 16.69 24.09
CA SER A 67 -5.99 16.12 25.39
C SER A 67 -5.32 14.79 25.75
N THR A 68 -4.65 14.13 24.81
CA THR A 68 -4.06 12.80 25.03
C THR A 68 -2.57 12.76 24.68
N ILE A 69 -1.96 13.88 24.30
CA ILE A 69 -0.58 13.92 23.77
C ILE A 69 0.45 13.33 24.74
N GLU A 70 0.24 13.49 26.04
CA GLU A 70 1.10 12.95 27.10
C GLU A 70 0.82 11.48 27.44
N ASN A 71 -0.25 10.88 26.87
CA ASN A 71 -0.56 9.47 27.12
C ASN A 71 0.54 8.60 26.51
N PRO A 72 1.21 7.76 27.32
CA PRO A 72 2.28 6.91 26.83
C PRO A 72 1.79 5.94 25.76
N ILE A 73 2.69 5.52 24.87
CA ILE A 73 2.36 4.55 23.84
C ILE A 73 2.36 3.14 24.47
N GLY A 74 1.20 2.49 24.45
CA GLY A 74 1.06 1.12 24.94
C GLY A 74 1.54 0.08 23.93
N GLN A 75 2.04 -1.06 24.42
CA GLN A 75 2.46 -2.19 23.56
C GLN A 75 1.39 -2.62 22.55
N ASN A 76 0.11 -2.58 22.95
CA ASN A 76 -0.99 -2.94 22.06
C ASN A 76 -1.12 -2.05 20.82
N GLU A 77 -0.59 -0.82 20.85
CA GLU A 77 -0.66 0.13 19.75
C GLU A 77 0.37 -0.16 18.64
N TYR A 78 1.50 -0.80 18.98
CA TYR A 78 2.57 -1.12 18.03
C TYR A 78 2.88 -2.61 17.89
N LYS A 79 2.27 -3.50 18.68
CA LYS A 79 2.55 -4.95 18.62
C LYS A 79 2.42 -5.53 17.22
N ASN A 80 1.45 -5.05 16.43
CA ASN A 80 1.25 -5.55 15.08
C ASN A 80 2.39 -5.12 14.15
N PHE A 81 2.92 -3.90 14.30
CA PHE A 81 4.11 -3.44 13.59
C PHE A 81 5.33 -4.31 13.93
N VAL A 82 5.58 -4.53 15.23
CA VAL A 82 6.70 -5.37 15.71
C VAL A 82 6.58 -6.80 15.18
N ASN A 83 5.38 -7.39 15.23
CA ASN A 83 5.15 -8.73 14.68
C ASN A 83 5.49 -8.81 13.19
N HIS A 84 5.19 -7.75 12.42
CA HIS A 84 5.47 -7.71 10.99
C HIS A 84 6.94 -7.41 10.66
N LEU A 85 7.69 -6.73 11.54
CA LEU A 85 9.14 -6.54 11.38
C LEU A 85 9.89 -7.88 11.35
N PHE A 86 9.44 -8.84 12.14
CA PHE A 86 10.07 -10.17 12.24
C PHE A 86 9.30 -11.26 11.49
N MET A 87 8.22 -10.90 10.77
CA MET A 87 7.43 -11.84 9.99
C MET A 87 8.17 -12.22 8.70
N LYS A 88 8.28 -13.53 8.43
CA LYS A 88 8.71 -14.03 7.12
C LYS A 88 7.69 -13.67 6.04
N LYS A 89 8.14 -13.23 4.86
CA LYS A 89 7.27 -12.74 3.77
C LYS A 89 6.23 -13.77 3.33
N GLU A 90 6.57 -15.06 3.40
CA GLU A 90 5.70 -16.17 3.01
C GLU A 90 4.45 -16.28 3.91
N ASN A 91 4.60 -15.84 5.17
CA ASN A 91 3.53 -15.83 6.16
C ASN A 91 2.61 -14.62 6.03
N TYR A 92 2.99 -13.62 5.23
CA TYR A 92 2.17 -12.45 5.00
C TYR A 92 0.86 -12.83 4.30
N LYS A 93 -0.23 -12.18 4.72
CA LYS A 93 -1.58 -12.42 4.19
C LYS A 93 -2.15 -11.11 3.63
N PRO A 94 -1.97 -10.81 2.34
CA PRO A 94 -2.45 -9.56 1.78
C PRO A 94 -3.97 -9.41 1.91
N THR A 95 -4.40 -8.18 2.15
CA THR A 95 -5.80 -7.80 2.10
C THR A 95 -6.32 -7.85 0.66
N LEU A 96 -7.65 -7.95 0.48
CA LEU A 96 -8.23 -7.88 -0.85
C LEU A 96 -7.90 -6.54 -1.54
N ASN A 97 -7.87 -5.43 -0.79
CA ASN A 97 -7.52 -4.12 -1.31
C ASN A 97 -6.09 -4.09 -1.86
N GLN A 98 -5.12 -4.67 -1.16
CA GLN A 98 -3.74 -4.77 -1.64
C GLN A 98 -3.61 -5.63 -2.90
N LEU A 99 -4.35 -6.74 -2.96
CA LEU A 99 -4.38 -7.58 -4.16
C LEU A 99 -5.00 -6.84 -5.35
N ILE A 100 -6.07 -6.07 -5.14
CA ILE A 100 -6.68 -5.24 -6.18
C ILE A 100 -5.70 -4.16 -6.65
N MET A 101 -5.05 -3.45 -5.72
CA MET A 101 -4.06 -2.41 -6.04
C MET A 101 -2.91 -2.98 -6.87
N PHE A 102 -2.39 -4.15 -6.51
CA PHE A 102 -1.36 -4.84 -7.30
C PHE A 102 -1.83 -5.11 -8.74
N GLN A 103 -3.08 -5.53 -8.96
CA GLN A 103 -3.60 -5.72 -10.32
C GLN A 103 -3.77 -4.40 -11.08
N VAL A 104 -4.18 -3.32 -10.40
CA VAL A 104 -4.24 -1.98 -11.01
C VAL A 104 -2.85 -1.59 -11.52
N GLN A 105 -1.85 -1.65 -10.65
CA GLN A 105 -0.48 -1.27 -10.99
C GLN A 105 0.09 -2.15 -12.09
N LYS A 106 -0.18 -3.47 -12.06
CA LYS A 106 0.22 -4.39 -13.13
C LYS A 106 -0.36 -4.01 -14.49
N VAL A 107 -1.66 -3.70 -14.55
CA VAL A 107 -2.28 -3.28 -15.82
C VAL A 107 -1.67 -1.97 -16.31
N LEU A 108 -1.49 -0.99 -15.41
CA LEU A 108 -0.91 0.29 -15.79
C LEU A 108 0.53 0.15 -16.28
N ALA A 109 1.36 -0.62 -15.57
CA ALA A 109 2.74 -0.88 -15.95
C ALA A 109 2.85 -1.58 -17.31
N THR A 110 1.94 -2.51 -17.61
CA THR A 110 1.99 -3.26 -18.87
C THR A 110 1.35 -2.55 -20.06
N LYS A 111 0.50 -1.55 -19.84
CA LYS A 111 -0.29 -0.91 -20.91
C LYS A 111 0.00 0.56 -21.15
N ILE A 112 0.49 1.30 -20.16
CA ILE A 112 0.54 2.76 -20.24
C ILE A 112 1.95 3.25 -20.53
N LEU A 113 2.95 2.84 -19.73
CA LEU A 113 4.32 3.33 -19.85
C LEU A 113 5.30 2.17 -20.04
N GLU A 114 6.06 2.18 -21.14
CA GLU A 114 7.04 1.13 -21.45
C GLU A 114 8.15 1.01 -20.39
N LEU A 115 8.60 2.14 -19.84
CA LEU A 115 9.59 2.16 -18.77
C LEU A 115 9.09 1.48 -17.48
N ASP A 116 7.79 1.54 -17.21
CA ASP A 116 7.20 0.81 -16.07
C ASP A 116 7.15 -0.69 -16.37
N ARG A 117 6.83 -1.07 -17.61
CA ARG A 117 6.83 -2.46 -18.04
C ARG A 117 8.18 -3.14 -17.83
N ALA A 118 9.25 -2.53 -18.29
CA ALA A 118 10.61 -3.06 -18.14
C ALA A 118 10.98 -3.28 -16.66
N TYR A 119 10.63 -2.34 -15.79
CA TYR A 119 10.83 -2.49 -14.33
C TYR A 119 10.02 -3.68 -13.77
N TRP A 120 8.77 -3.85 -14.18
CA TRP A 120 7.91 -4.95 -13.70
C TRP A 120 8.34 -6.33 -14.23
N GLU A 121 8.91 -6.37 -15.44
CA GLU A 121 9.53 -7.57 -16.03
C GLU A 121 10.79 -7.97 -15.24
N GLU A 122 11.70 -7.02 -14.96
CA GLU A 122 12.90 -7.25 -14.15
C GLU A 122 12.55 -7.83 -12.75
N LYS A 123 11.48 -7.32 -12.13
CA LYS A 123 11.02 -7.82 -10.82
C LYS A 123 10.22 -9.13 -10.88
N ASN A 124 9.97 -9.67 -12.07
CA ASN A 124 9.14 -10.86 -12.28
C ASN A 124 7.72 -10.73 -11.70
N TRP A 125 7.12 -9.54 -11.73
CA TRP A 125 5.80 -9.31 -11.12
C TRP A 125 4.62 -9.53 -12.07
N ILE A 126 4.85 -9.51 -13.38
CA ILE A 126 3.79 -9.62 -14.39
C ILE A 126 3.02 -10.93 -14.26
N ASP A 127 3.69 -12.05 -14.02
CA ASP A 127 3.04 -13.37 -13.93
C ASP A 127 2.66 -13.79 -12.51
N ASN A 128 3.05 -12.99 -11.51
CA ASN A 128 2.80 -13.32 -10.10
C ASN A 128 1.41 -12.89 -9.62
N ASN A 129 0.91 -13.53 -8.56
CA ASN A 129 -0.37 -13.14 -7.94
C ASN A 129 -0.23 -11.93 -7.00
N TYR A 130 0.99 -11.61 -6.58
CA TYR A 130 1.37 -10.48 -5.73
C TYR A 130 2.88 -10.20 -5.87
N PHE A 131 3.40 -9.15 -5.23
CA PHE A 131 4.80 -8.71 -5.36
C PHE A 131 5.84 -9.74 -4.89
N PHE A 132 5.47 -10.68 -4.03
CA PHE A 132 6.33 -11.75 -3.54
C PHE A 132 5.46 -12.96 -3.16
N ASN A 133 6.09 -14.11 -2.97
CA ASN A 133 5.40 -15.33 -2.57
C ASN A 133 4.86 -15.20 -1.13
N CYS A 134 3.56 -15.37 -0.96
CA CYS A 134 2.89 -15.20 0.33
C CYS A 134 1.58 -15.99 0.40
N SER A 135 1.03 -16.06 1.61
CA SER A 135 -0.19 -16.82 1.90
C SER A 135 -1.44 -16.08 1.44
N ILE A 136 -1.93 -16.39 0.23
CA ILE A 136 -3.14 -15.82 -0.36
C ILE A 136 -4.29 -16.82 -0.30
N SER A 137 -5.44 -16.44 0.28
CA SER A 137 -6.62 -17.30 0.27
C SER A 137 -7.19 -17.48 -1.15
N GLN A 138 -7.71 -18.67 -1.46
CA GLN A 138 -8.20 -18.98 -2.80
C GLN A 138 -9.35 -18.06 -3.25
N VAL A 139 -10.25 -17.68 -2.33
CA VAL A 139 -11.34 -16.74 -2.61
C VAL A 139 -10.79 -15.37 -3.03
N LYS A 140 -9.87 -14.79 -2.26
CA LYS A 140 -9.26 -13.48 -2.59
C LYS A 140 -8.48 -13.55 -3.91
N LYS A 141 -7.78 -14.66 -4.15
CA LYS A 141 -7.07 -14.92 -5.40
C LYS A 141 -8.03 -14.93 -6.60
N GLY A 142 -9.18 -15.60 -6.47
CA GLY A 142 -10.22 -15.61 -7.49
C GLY A 142 -10.75 -14.21 -7.80
N ILE A 143 -11.14 -13.45 -6.78
CA ILE A 143 -11.65 -12.08 -6.93
C ILE A 143 -10.60 -11.18 -7.62
N SER A 144 -9.35 -11.21 -7.15
CA SER A 144 -8.26 -10.41 -7.72
C SER A 144 -8.00 -10.74 -9.19
N LYS A 145 -8.00 -12.03 -9.57
CA LYS A 145 -7.84 -12.46 -10.96
C LYS A 145 -8.98 -12.01 -11.86
N SER A 146 -10.23 -12.11 -11.37
CA SER A 146 -11.39 -11.63 -12.12
C SER A 146 -11.33 -10.11 -12.32
N PHE A 147 -10.96 -9.35 -11.29
CA PHE A 147 -10.75 -7.91 -11.38
C PHE A 147 -9.68 -7.56 -12.41
N TYR A 148 -8.52 -8.24 -12.38
CA TYR A 148 -7.46 -8.07 -13.37
C TYR A 148 -7.97 -8.26 -14.80
N LYS A 149 -8.69 -9.35 -15.08
CA LYS A 149 -9.23 -9.62 -16.43
C LYS A 149 -10.16 -8.50 -16.91
N ILE A 150 -11.03 -8.00 -16.04
CA ILE A 150 -11.95 -6.90 -16.37
C ILE A 150 -11.17 -5.63 -16.65
N LEU A 151 -10.27 -5.24 -15.75
CA LEU A 151 -9.49 -4.01 -15.89
C LEU A 151 -8.59 -4.05 -17.12
N ASN A 152 -7.90 -5.18 -17.33
CA ASN A 152 -7.04 -5.39 -18.48
C ASN A 152 -7.81 -5.31 -19.80
N ARG A 153 -9.08 -5.74 -19.86
CA ARG A 153 -9.90 -5.56 -21.07
C ARG A 153 -10.31 -4.10 -21.30
N LYS A 154 -10.59 -3.36 -20.23
CA LYS A 154 -11.08 -1.97 -20.32
C LYS A 154 -9.98 -0.94 -20.61
N VAL A 155 -8.79 -1.14 -20.04
CA VAL A 155 -7.65 -0.23 -20.27
C VAL A 155 -7.04 -0.53 -21.63
N LYS A 156 -7.03 0.45 -22.53
CA LYS A 156 -6.34 0.37 -23.82
C LYS A 156 -4.85 0.64 -23.63
N LYS A 157 -4.03 0.02 -24.48
CA LYS A 157 -2.60 0.33 -24.51
C LYS A 157 -2.43 1.72 -25.10
N VAL A 158 -1.50 2.52 -24.59
CA VAL A 158 -1.16 3.79 -25.24
C VAL A 158 -0.55 3.47 -26.61
N GLY A 159 -1.14 3.99 -27.67
CA GLY A 159 -0.74 3.74 -29.06
C GLY A 159 -1.60 2.73 -29.82
N ASP A 160 -2.57 2.07 -29.17
CA ASP A 160 -3.64 1.25 -29.79
C ASP A 160 -4.96 2.05 -29.91
#